data_AF-A0A2T0BQ70-F1
#
_entry.id   AF-A0A2T0BQ70-F1
#
_cell.length_a   1.000
_cell.length_b   1.000
_cell.length_c   1.000
_cell.angle_alpha   90.00
_cell.angle_beta   90.00
_cell.angle_gamma   90.00
#
_symmetry.space_group_name_H-M   'P 1'
#
loop_
_entity.id
_entity.type
_entity.pdbx_description
1 polymer ?
#
loop_
_entity_poly.entity_id
_entity_poly.type
_entity_poly.pdbx_seq_one_letter_code
_entity_poly.pdbx_strand_id
1 'polypeptide(L)'
;MDKETFKKTEGKLYGYFRDLKEMELLEIDCRELQEQEESIQWDTKHSEDTKEIKQLEDELKCVDKKLRKNMARIRQLKRNIAPLKKVLTVPPLSQEIMKFITYKYKLNKSVGWIANEMYGGVRSTAYRWREDILEDIVRWGRMYGNS
;
A
#
# COMPACT_ATOMS: atom_id res chain seq x y z
N MET A 1 18.55 17.70 -8.58
CA MET A 1 17.22 18.20 -8.10
C MET A 1 17.32 19.05 -6.82
N ASP A 2 16.36 19.95 -6.51
CA ASP A 2 16.38 20.71 -5.25
C ASP A 2 16.06 19.83 -4.01
N LYS A 3 16.60 20.20 -2.86
CA LYS A 3 16.52 19.41 -1.61
C LYS A 3 15.09 19.20 -1.11
N GLU A 4 14.20 20.16 -1.36
CA GLU A 4 12.82 20.07 -0.90
C GLU A 4 12.02 19.09 -1.76
N THR A 5 12.13 19.20 -3.08
CA THR A 5 11.54 18.26 -4.03
C THR A 5 12.06 16.86 -3.79
N PHE A 6 13.37 16.68 -3.56
CA PHE A 6 13.96 15.40 -3.22
C PHE A 6 13.26 14.75 -2.01
N LYS A 7 13.19 15.48 -0.89
CA LYS A 7 12.57 14.98 0.35
C LYS A 7 11.08 14.67 0.17
N LYS A 8 10.36 15.53 -0.55
CA LYS A 8 8.94 15.34 -0.85
C LYS A 8 8.72 14.06 -1.67
N THR A 9 9.52 13.82 -2.70
CA THR A 9 9.40 12.65 -3.57
C THR A 9 9.76 11.35 -2.82
N GLU A 10 10.82 11.35 -2.00
CA GLU A 10 11.10 10.20 -1.13
C GLU A 10 9.95 9.93 -0.15
N GLY A 11 9.41 10.99 0.48
CA GLY A 11 8.28 10.87 1.39
C GLY A 11 7.07 10.22 0.71
N LYS A 12 6.78 10.57 -0.55
CA LYS A 12 5.72 9.95 -1.34
C LYS A 12 5.97 8.46 -1.59
N LEU A 13 7.21 8.05 -1.88
CA LEU A 13 7.54 6.63 -2.06
C LEU A 13 7.38 5.83 -0.77
N TYR A 14 7.84 6.38 0.37
CA TYR A 14 7.61 5.76 1.67
C TYR A 14 6.11 5.68 2.00
N GLY A 15 5.34 6.74 1.71
CA GLY A 15 3.89 6.76 1.87
C GLY A 15 3.20 5.71 1.01
N TYR A 16 3.60 5.57 -0.26
CA TYR A 16 3.04 4.59 -1.18
C TYR A 16 3.16 3.15 -0.67
N PHE A 17 4.36 2.73 -0.24
CA PHE A 17 4.55 1.38 0.29
C PHE A 17 3.87 1.16 1.64
N ARG A 18 3.75 2.22 2.46
CA ARG A 18 2.96 2.16 3.69
C ARG A 18 1.48 1.95 3.41
N ASP A 19 0.91 2.75 2.51
CA ASP A 19 -0.48 2.67 2.11
C ASP A 19 -0.80 1.32 1.46
N LEU A 20 0.12 0.78 0.65
CA LEU A 20 0.00 -0.59 0.11
C LEU A 20 -0.06 -1.65 1.20
N LYS A 21 0.83 -1.57 2.19
CA LYS A 21 0.85 -2.52 3.31
C LYS A 21 -0.41 -2.41 4.16
N GLU A 22 -0.88 -1.19 4.43
CA GLU A 22 -2.14 -0.97 5.15
C GLU A 22 -3.31 -1.57 4.39
N MET A 23 -3.38 -1.37 3.07
CA MET A 23 -4.42 -1.94 2.22
C MET A 23 -4.41 -3.47 2.24
N GLU A 24 -3.24 -4.10 2.18
CA GLU A 24 -3.10 -5.57 2.26
C GLU A 24 -3.65 -6.12 3.59
N LEU A 25 -3.33 -5.48 4.72
CA LEU A 25 -3.87 -5.87 6.03
C LEU A 25 -5.39 -5.69 6.09
N LEU A 26 -5.91 -4.56 5.59
CA LEU A 26 -7.35 -4.32 5.56
C LEU A 26 -8.09 -5.32 4.67
N GLU A 27 -7.49 -5.77 3.56
CA GLU A 27 -8.08 -6.78 2.67
C GLU A 27 -8.14 -8.16 3.36
N ILE A 28 -7.18 -8.49 4.23
CA ILE A 28 -7.22 -9.67 5.09
C ILE A 28 -8.35 -9.52 6.13
N ASP A 29 -8.38 -8.42 6.87
CA ASP A 29 -9.42 -8.15 7.87
C ASP A 29 -10.83 -8.20 7.24
N CYS A 30 -11.00 -7.67 6.02
CA CYS A 30 -12.28 -7.75 5.31
C CYS A 30 -12.70 -9.19 5.06
N ARG A 31 -11.77 -10.08 4.70
CA ARG A 31 -12.07 -11.49 4.43
C ARG A 31 -12.52 -12.21 5.69
N GLU A 32 -11.81 -12.01 6.80
CA GLU A 32 -12.17 -12.59 8.10
C GLU A 32 -13.55 -12.11 8.58
N LEU A 33 -13.85 -10.81 8.40
CA LEU A 33 -15.16 -10.25 8.71
C LEU A 33 -16.28 -10.83 7.84
N GLN A 34 -16.00 -11.13 6.57
CA GLN A 34 -16.98 -11.78 5.68
C GLN A 34 -17.24 -13.23 6.08
N GLU A 35 -16.20 -13.98 6.45
CA GLU A 35 -16.35 -15.34 6.98
C GLU A 35 -17.16 -15.34 8.29
N GLN A 36 -16.92 -14.36 9.17
CA GLN A 36 -17.71 -14.17 10.38
C GLN A 36 -19.16 -13.82 10.08
N GLU A 37 -19.42 -12.93 9.11
CA GLU A 37 -20.77 -12.58 8.64
C GLU A 37 -21.53 -13.83 8.17
N GLU A 38 -20.91 -14.66 7.33
CA GLU A 38 -21.50 -15.91 6.84
C GLU A 38 -21.82 -16.89 7.98
N SER A 39 -20.93 -17.04 8.96
CA SER A 39 -21.17 -17.87 10.14
C SER A 39 -22.37 -17.38 10.94
N ILE A 40 -22.42 -16.09 11.27
CA ILE A 40 -23.50 -15.50 12.07
C ILE A 40 -24.85 -15.65 11.35
N GLN A 41 -24.88 -15.44 10.03
CA GLN A 41 -26.08 -15.63 9.23
C GLN A 41 -26.56 -17.08 9.23
N TRP A 42 -25.63 -18.04 9.19
CA TRP A 42 -25.96 -19.45 9.30
C TRP A 42 -26.54 -19.78 10.68
N ASP A 43 -25.91 -19.33 11.76
CA ASP A 43 -26.37 -19.58 13.14
C ASP A 43 -27.76 -18.97 13.39
N THR A 44 -27.96 -17.73 12.94
CA THR A 44 -29.24 -17.01 13.05
C THR A 44 -30.38 -17.76 12.35
N LYS A 45 -30.09 -18.43 11.23
CA LYS A 45 -31.09 -19.18 10.46
C LYS A 45 -31.46 -20.53 11.09
N HIS A 46 -30.56 -21.13 11.87
CA HIS A 46 -30.74 -22.47 12.43
C HIS A 46 -30.99 -22.49 13.94
N SER A 47 -30.83 -21.36 14.64
CA SER A 47 -31.21 -21.23 16.04
C SER A 47 -32.72 -21.04 16.18
N GLU A 48 -33.28 -21.61 17.25
CA GLU A 48 -34.66 -21.41 17.69
C GLU A 48 -34.73 -20.51 18.95
N ASP A 49 -33.58 -20.19 19.56
CA ASP A 49 -33.51 -19.33 20.73
C ASP A 49 -33.52 -17.85 20.33
N THR A 50 -34.68 -17.22 20.53
CA THR A 50 -34.89 -15.79 20.26
C THR A 50 -33.90 -14.84 20.96
N LYS A 51 -33.32 -15.22 22.11
CA LYS A 51 -32.33 -14.40 22.80
C LYS A 51 -30.97 -14.51 22.12
N GLU A 52 -30.60 -15.72 21.70
CA GLU A 52 -29.37 -15.99 20.95
C GLU A 52 -29.41 -15.28 19.59
N ILE A 53 -30.50 -15.44 18.84
CA ILE A 53 -30.74 -14.74 17.58
C ILE A 53 -30.51 -13.23 17.72
N LYS A 54 -31.08 -12.62 18.76
CA LYS A 54 -30.92 -11.18 18.99
C LYS A 54 -29.47 -10.77 19.24
N GLN A 55 -28.70 -11.59 19.96
CA GLN A 55 -27.27 -11.33 20.20
C GLN A 55 -26.47 -11.44 18.90
N LEU A 56 -26.76 -12.45 18.08
CA LEU A 56 -26.15 -12.66 16.77
C LEU A 56 -26.47 -11.49 15.80
N GLU A 57 -27.71 -10.98 15.80
CA GLU A 57 -28.07 -9.81 15.00
C GLU A 57 -27.31 -8.53 15.42
N ASP A 58 -27.13 -8.32 16.73
CA ASP A 58 -26.34 -7.20 17.25
C ASP A 58 -24.85 -7.33 16.89
N GLU A 59 -24.32 -8.56 16.89
CA GLU A 59 -22.95 -8.85 16.44
C GLU A 59 -22.78 -8.60 14.93
N LEU A 60 -23.70 -9.11 14.11
CA LEU A 60 -23.74 -8.91 12.66
C LEU A 60 -23.66 -7.42 12.31
N LYS A 61 -24.46 -6.60 13.00
CA LYS A 61 -24.44 -5.13 12.83
C LYS A 61 -23.07 -4.52 13.14
N CYS A 62 -22.35 -5.05 14.12
CA CYS A 62 -20.99 -4.61 14.46
C CYS A 62 -19.98 -5.00 13.36
N VAL A 63 -20.05 -6.25 12.89
CA VAL A 63 -19.23 -6.80 11.80
C VAL A 63 -19.42 -5.98 10.52
N ASP A 64 -20.68 -5.78 10.09
CA ASP A 64 -21.03 -4.97 8.91
C ASP A 64 -20.49 -3.54 8.99
N LYS A 65 -20.52 -2.95 10.18
CA LYS A 65 -20.02 -1.60 10.40
C LYS A 65 -18.51 -1.55 10.24
N LYS A 66 -17.78 -2.55 10.73
CA LYS A 66 -16.32 -2.67 10.55
C LYS A 66 -15.96 -2.92 9.09
N LEU A 67 -16.65 -3.87 8.44
CA LEU A 67 -16.42 -4.21 7.03
C LEU A 67 -16.59 -2.99 6.13
N ARG A 68 -17.69 -2.23 6.29
CA ARG A 68 -17.92 -0.99 5.53
C ARG A 68 -16.84 0.06 5.74
N LYS A 69 -16.33 0.23 6.96
CA LYS A 69 -15.22 1.15 7.26
C LYS A 69 -13.93 0.71 6.59
N ASN A 70 -13.58 -0.57 6.69
CA ASN A 70 -12.36 -1.12 6.08
C ASN A 70 -12.41 -0.98 4.56
N MET A 71 -13.54 -1.33 3.92
CA MET A 71 -13.73 -1.13 2.49
C MET A 71 -13.64 0.35 2.08
N ALA A 72 -14.19 1.28 2.87
CA ALA A 72 -14.07 2.71 2.59
C ALA A 72 -12.61 3.18 2.69
N ARG A 73 -11.86 2.69 3.68
CA ARG A 73 -10.43 2.97 3.84
C ARG A 73 -9.62 2.43 2.67
N ILE A 74 -9.85 1.18 2.25
CA ILE A 74 -9.22 0.58 1.05
C ILE A 74 -9.47 1.43 -0.19
N ARG A 75 -10.71 1.90 -0.40
CA ARG A 75 -11.04 2.79 -1.54
C ARG A 75 -10.25 4.09 -1.47
N GLN A 76 -10.11 4.69 -0.28
CA GLN A 76 -9.31 5.90 -0.11
C GLN A 76 -7.83 5.65 -0.40
N LEU A 77 -7.25 4.57 0.13
CA LEU A 77 -5.86 4.20 -0.12
C LEU A 77 -5.61 3.94 -1.61
N LYS A 78 -6.52 3.23 -2.29
CA LYS A 78 -6.47 3.01 -3.75
C LYS A 78 -6.41 4.31 -4.54
N ARG A 79 -7.18 5.33 -4.13
CA ARG A 79 -7.11 6.69 -4.72
C ARG A 79 -5.78 7.39 -4.43
N ASN A 80 -5.30 7.32 -3.18
CA ASN A 80 -4.04 7.96 -2.78
C ASN A 80 -2.84 7.41 -3.57
N ILE A 81 -2.79 6.08 -3.77
CA ILE A 81 -1.65 5.44 -4.44
C ILE A 81 -1.75 5.51 -5.97
N ALA A 82 -2.93 5.73 -6.55
CA ALA A 82 -3.14 5.65 -8.00
C ALA A 82 -2.20 6.56 -8.84
N PRO A 83 -1.95 7.83 -8.46
CA PRO A 83 -1.06 8.69 -9.22
C PRO A 83 0.37 8.15 -9.26
N LEU A 84 0.90 7.72 -8.11
CA LEU A 84 2.26 7.20 -8.01
C LEU A 84 2.37 5.80 -8.61
N LYS A 85 1.33 4.97 -8.50
CA LYS A 85 1.24 3.68 -9.19
C LYS A 85 1.42 3.86 -10.69
N LYS A 86 0.70 4.82 -11.29
CA LYS A 86 0.79 5.13 -12.73
C LYS A 86 2.22 5.50 -13.12
N VAL A 87 2.86 6.39 -12.36
CA VAL A 87 4.26 6.82 -12.57
C VAL A 87 5.25 5.66 -12.48
N LEU A 88 5.03 4.70 -11.58
CA LEU A 88 5.91 3.55 -11.40
C LEU A 88 5.68 2.44 -12.44
N THR A 89 4.55 2.45 -13.15
CA THR A 89 4.21 1.38 -14.11
C THR A 89 4.28 1.82 -15.57
N VAL A 90 4.22 3.12 -15.84
CA VAL A 90 4.18 3.67 -17.20
C VAL A 90 5.15 4.85 -17.28
N PRO A 91 6.24 4.75 -18.08
CA PRO A 91 6.74 3.53 -18.73
C PRO A 91 7.17 2.46 -17.70
N PRO A 92 7.20 1.17 -18.09
CA PRO A 92 7.62 0.11 -17.19
C PRO A 92 9.06 0.35 -16.73
N LEU A 93 9.24 0.43 -15.41
CA LEU A 93 10.56 0.55 -14.80
C LEU A 93 11.39 -0.71 -15.06
N SER A 94 12.70 -0.56 -15.23
CA SER A 94 13.60 -1.70 -15.32
C SER A 94 13.57 -2.53 -14.03
N GLN A 95 13.88 -3.83 -14.13
CA GLN A 95 13.95 -4.70 -12.95
C GLN A 95 14.93 -4.18 -11.89
N GLU A 96 16.04 -3.59 -12.33
CA GLU A 96 17.05 -3.00 -11.46
C GLU A 96 16.49 -1.82 -10.65
N ILE A 97 15.80 -0.88 -11.32
CA ILE A 97 15.18 0.27 -10.64
C ILE A 97 14.10 -0.20 -9.67
N MET A 98 13.26 -1.16 -10.08
CA MET A 98 12.24 -1.74 -9.21
C MET A 98 12.84 -2.42 -7.98
N LYS A 99 13.97 -3.11 -8.14
CA LYS A 99 14.71 -3.76 -7.05
C LYS A 99 15.26 -2.70 -6.08
N PHE A 100 15.85 -1.62 -6.60
CA PHE A 100 16.32 -0.50 -5.79
C PHE A 100 15.17 0.13 -4.97
N ILE A 101 14.07 0.47 -5.64
CA ILE A 101 12.88 1.08 -5.01
C ILE A 101 12.33 0.17 -3.91
N THR A 102 12.25 -1.14 -4.19
CA THR A 102 11.79 -2.14 -3.23
C THR A 102 12.69 -2.19 -2.01
N TYR A 103 14.01 -2.31 -2.17
CA TYR A 103 14.92 -2.33 -1.03
C TYR A 103 14.86 -1.04 -0.22
N LYS A 104 14.87 0.11 -0.90
CA LYS A 104 14.96 1.42 -0.24
C LYS A 104 13.67 1.80 0.48
N TYR A 105 12.52 1.65 -0.17
CA TYR A 105 11.27 2.24 0.28
C TYR A 105 10.26 1.21 0.80
N LYS A 106 10.24 -0.02 0.28
CA LYS A 106 9.40 -1.11 0.81
C LYS A 106 10.04 -1.79 2.02
N LEU A 107 11.34 -2.11 1.92
CA LEU A 107 12.09 -2.87 2.94
C LEU A 107 12.95 -1.99 3.85
N ASN A 108 12.95 -0.67 3.63
CA ASN A 108 13.65 0.33 4.42
C ASN A 108 15.16 0.07 4.61
N LYS A 109 15.82 -0.50 3.58
CA LYS A 109 17.26 -0.75 3.60
C LYS A 109 18.05 0.55 3.40
N SER A 110 19.25 0.61 3.96
CA SER A 110 20.15 1.75 3.79
C SER A 110 20.75 1.75 2.39
N VAL A 111 21.10 2.94 1.87
CA VAL A 111 21.78 3.06 0.56
C VAL A 111 23.11 2.31 0.56
N GLY A 112 23.80 2.26 1.71
CA GLY A 112 25.03 1.47 1.85
C GLY A 112 24.79 -0.03 1.72
N TRP A 113 23.70 -0.55 2.29
CA TRP A 113 23.32 -1.95 2.11
C TRP A 113 22.99 -2.25 0.64
N ILE A 114 22.23 -1.36 -0.01
CA ILE A 114 21.89 -1.48 -1.42
C ILE A 114 23.14 -1.42 -2.31
N ALA A 115 24.11 -0.58 -1.96
CA ALA A 115 25.40 -0.50 -2.67
C ALA A 115 26.13 -1.85 -2.64
N ASN A 116 26.17 -2.51 -1.49
CA ASN A 116 26.77 -3.83 -1.36
C ASN A 116 26.00 -4.88 -2.18
N GLU A 117 24.68 -4.86 -2.08
CA GLU A 117 23.81 -5.87 -2.70
C GLU A 117 23.73 -5.76 -4.22
N MET A 118 23.70 -4.54 -4.77
CA MET A 118 23.42 -4.31 -6.19
C MET A 118 24.64 -3.84 -6.98
N TYR A 119 25.61 -3.20 -6.34
CA TYR A 119 26.67 -2.44 -7.02
C TYR A 119 28.08 -2.79 -6.52
N GLY A 120 28.27 -4.00 -5.95
CA GLY A 120 29.57 -4.47 -5.49
C GLY A 120 30.22 -3.60 -4.39
N GLY A 121 29.41 -2.86 -3.63
CA GLY A 121 29.85 -1.96 -2.58
C GLY A 121 30.13 -0.52 -3.01
N VAL A 122 29.95 -0.18 -4.30
CA VAL A 122 30.20 1.17 -4.81
C VAL A 122 29.06 2.11 -4.42
N ARG A 123 29.26 2.85 -3.30
CA ARG A 123 28.25 3.76 -2.74
C ARG A 123 27.88 4.91 -3.67
N SER A 124 28.85 5.49 -4.39
CA SER A 124 28.60 6.61 -5.31
C SER A 124 27.58 6.25 -6.37
N THR A 125 27.66 5.03 -6.92
CA THR A 125 26.69 4.49 -7.89
C THR A 125 25.29 4.41 -7.28
N ALA A 126 25.15 3.85 -6.07
CA ALA A 126 23.86 3.75 -5.40
C ALA A 126 23.22 5.12 -5.08
N TYR A 127 24.03 6.12 -4.71
CA TYR A 127 23.53 7.48 -4.44
C TYR A 127 23.13 8.22 -5.72
N ARG A 128 23.87 8.05 -6.82
CA ARG A 128 23.49 8.59 -8.14
C ARG A 128 22.18 7.99 -8.62
N TRP A 129 22.07 6.65 -8.60
CA TRP A 129 20.84 5.96 -8.95
C TRP A 129 19.64 6.42 -8.12
N ARG A 130 19.82 6.66 -6.80
CA ARG A 130 18.76 7.21 -5.96
C ARG A 130 18.27 8.56 -6.47
N GLU A 131 19.19 9.45 -6.87
CA GLU A 131 18.83 10.76 -7.41
C GLU A 131 18.14 10.61 -8.76
N ASP A 132 18.71 9.85 -9.69
CA ASP A 132 18.17 9.62 -11.03
C ASP A 132 16.74 9.06 -10.98
N ILE A 133 16.49 8.05 -10.12
CA ILE A 133 15.15 7.46 -9.92
C ILE A 133 14.14 8.53 -9.45
N LEU A 134 14.54 9.40 -8.52
CA LEU A 134 13.65 10.43 -7.99
C LEU A 134 13.38 11.52 -9.04
N GLU A 135 14.39 11.87 -9.83
CA GLU A 135 14.23 12.81 -10.94
C GLU A 135 13.27 12.27 -12.00
N ASP A 136 13.38 11.00 -12.36
CA ASP A 136 12.45 10.33 -13.27
C ASP A 136 11.03 10.34 -12.71
N ILE A 137 10.83 10.00 -11.43
CA ILE A 137 9.50 10.02 -10.80
C ILE A 137 8.89 11.43 -10.86
N VAL A 138 9.68 12.47 -10.60
CA VAL A 138 9.20 13.86 -10.70
C VAL A 138 8.85 14.21 -12.15
N ARG A 139 9.69 13.80 -13.10
CA ARG A 139 9.48 14.04 -14.54
C ARG A 139 8.18 13.38 -15.02
N TRP A 140 7.99 12.10 -14.75
CA TRP A 140 6.77 11.36 -15.10
C TRP A 140 5.55 11.85 -14.32
N GLY A 141 5.73 12.25 -13.07
CA GLY A 141 4.67 12.87 -12.26
C GLY A 141 4.11 14.15 -12.87
N ARG A 142 4.95 14.97 -13.52
CA ARG A 142 4.49 16.18 -14.25
C ARG A 142 3.71 15.83 -15.52
N MET A 143 4.12 14.79 -16.24
CA MET A 143 3.45 14.36 -17.47
C MET A 143 2.09 13.71 -17.21
N TYR A 144 1.95 12.99 -16.10
CA TYR A 144 0.71 12.28 -15.77
C TYR A 144 -0.17 12.96 -14.71
N GLY A 145 0.30 14.06 -14.11
CA GLY A 145 -0.41 14.79 -13.04
C GLY A 145 -1.43 15.83 -13.51
N ASN A 146 -1.55 16.06 -14.82
CA ASN A 146 -2.51 16.99 -15.44
C ASN A 146 -3.66 16.27 -16.17
N SER A 147 -4.05 15.07 -15.72
CA SER A 147 -5.16 14.29 -16.32
C SER A 147 -6.05 13.68 -15.26
#